data_AF-A0A8C8HG63-F1
#
_entry.id   AF-A0A8C8HG63-F1
#
_cell.length_a   1.000
_cell.length_b   1.000
_cell.length_c   1.000
_cell.angle_alpha   90.00
_cell.angle_beta   90.00
_cell.angle_gamma   90.00
#
_symmetry.space_group_name_H-M   'P 1'
#
loop_
_entity.id
_entity.type
_entity.pdbx_description
1 polymer ?
#
loop_
_entity_poly.entity_id
_entity_poly.type
_entity_poly.pdbx_seq_one_letter_code
_entity_poly.pdbx_strand_id
1 'polypeptide(L)'
;MADEENEEEVAETPTEEANGETQDSKAKPKSFMPNVAPPKLPEGDGKVDFDDLHRKRQEKDMAELTSLIESHFVQRKKDEDELISLVNRIEKRRTERAEQQRIRAEQEKERQARLAEEKERREQDEQRRKHDDDAKKKKALTTMTHTYGGIQQKQEGKKGAKKQTEREKKKKILADRRKALIIDHLNEDKLKEKANELWQWMMELEAEKFDLSEKLKKQKYDINQLLARVQDHQSAKGRGKAKAVRR
;
A
#
# COMPACT_ATOMS: atom_id res chain seq x y z
N MET A 1 35.04 17.35 1.08
CA MET A 1 33.81 17.66 1.81
C MET A 1 32.96 16.40 1.85
N ALA A 2 32.87 15.64 2.93
CA ALA A 2 33.18 15.99 4.33
C ALA A 2 32.33 17.18 4.84
N ASP A 3 31.57 17.15 5.94
CA ASP A 3 31.15 16.07 6.87
C ASP A 3 29.70 16.43 7.33
N GLU A 4 28.93 15.73 8.18
CA GLU A 4 29.14 14.56 9.05
C GLU A 4 27.76 13.90 9.35
N GLU A 5 27.69 12.79 10.11
CA GLU A 5 26.46 12.32 10.79
C GLU A 5 26.43 12.85 12.24
N ASN A 6 25.25 13.05 12.85
CA ASN A 6 25.16 13.10 14.31
C ASN A 6 23.80 12.58 14.82
N GLU A 7 23.82 11.42 15.47
CA GLU A 7 22.78 10.94 16.36
C GLU A 7 23.15 11.35 17.80
N GLU A 8 22.21 11.83 18.60
CA GLU A 8 22.42 11.94 20.05
C GLU A 8 21.32 11.21 20.84
N GLU A 9 21.75 10.14 21.52
CA GLU A 9 21.04 9.56 22.66
C GLU A 9 20.92 10.57 23.80
N VAL A 10 19.83 10.48 24.57
CA VAL A 10 19.77 11.06 25.92
C VAL A 10 19.25 10.01 26.89
N ALA A 11 20.18 9.46 27.66
CA ALA A 11 19.89 8.66 28.84
C ALA A 11 20.86 9.09 29.94
N GLU A 12 20.35 9.60 31.06
CA GLU A 12 21.07 9.52 32.32
C GLU A 12 20.14 9.55 33.54
N THR A 13 20.63 8.94 34.62
CA THR A 13 19.96 8.69 35.90
C THR A 13 20.60 9.53 37.02
N PRO A 14 20.01 9.62 38.22
CA PRO A 14 20.26 10.75 39.11
C PRO A 14 21.52 10.60 39.97
N THR A 15 22.03 11.73 40.45
CA THR A 15 23.03 11.81 41.53
C THR A 15 22.52 12.62 42.72
N GLU A 16 23.05 12.28 43.88
CA GLU A 16 22.56 12.61 45.22
C GLU A 16 23.38 13.72 45.90
N GLU A 17 22.87 14.23 47.02
CA GLU A 17 23.54 15.04 48.05
C GLU A 17 24.20 16.41 47.71
N ALA A 18 23.75 17.45 48.41
CA ALA A 18 24.65 18.35 49.16
C ALA A 18 23.90 19.08 50.30
N ASN A 19 24.46 19.02 51.50
CA ASN A 19 23.95 19.66 52.72
C ASN A 19 24.39 21.15 52.82
N GLY A 20 23.67 21.98 53.59
CA GLY A 20 24.01 23.40 53.81
C GLY A 20 23.23 24.04 54.96
N GLU A 21 23.90 24.27 56.10
CA GLU A 21 23.31 24.70 57.38
C GLU A 21 23.12 26.23 57.49
N THR A 22 22.12 26.71 58.25
CA THR A 22 22.30 27.40 59.57
C THR A 22 21.02 28.04 60.16
N GLN A 23 20.79 27.79 61.48
CA GLN A 23 20.44 28.73 62.60
C GLN A 23 19.56 29.98 62.37
N ASP A 24 18.70 30.48 63.28
CA ASP A 24 18.27 30.15 64.67
C ASP A 24 16.90 30.85 64.94
N SER A 25 16.07 30.35 65.87
CA SER A 25 15.13 31.16 66.70
C SER A 25 14.25 30.30 67.64
N LYS A 26 14.92 29.73 68.65
CA LYS A 26 14.42 29.41 70.00
C LYS A 26 13.02 29.93 70.42
N ALA A 27 12.04 29.02 70.59
CA ALA A 27 10.91 29.20 71.53
C ALA A 27 10.41 27.86 72.10
N LYS A 28 10.63 27.61 73.40
CA LYS A 28 10.09 26.43 74.13
C LYS A 28 8.76 26.76 74.82
N PRO A 29 7.63 26.10 74.49
CA PRO A 29 6.54 25.97 75.45
C PRO A 29 6.95 24.99 76.56
N LYS A 30 6.65 25.33 77.82
CA LYS A 30 7.03 24.54 79.00
C LYS A 30 6.15 23.28 79.09
N SER A 31 6.77 22.11 79.21
CA SER A 31 6.10 20.86 79.51
C SER A 31 5.54 20.86 80.93
N PHE A 32 4.23 21.05 81.09
CA PHE A 32 3.54 20.89 82.37
C PHE A 32 2.87 19.51 82.40
N MET A 33 3.66 18.46 82.69
CA MET A 33 3.11 17.13 82.93
C MET A 33 2.58 17.09 84.37
N PRO A 34 1.27 16.89 84.61
CA PRO A 34 0.80 16.57 85.94
C PRO A 34 1.40 15.22 86.37
N ASN A 35 1.82 15.11 87.62
CA ASN A 35 2.38 13.88 88.18
C ASN A 35 1.27 12.84 88.35
N VAL A 36 1.01 12.05 87.30
CA VAL A 36 0.05 10.94 87.33
C VAL A 36 0.66 9.78 88.12
N ALA A 37 0.23 9.63 89.37
CA ALA A 37 0.53 8.46 90.18
C ALA A 37 0.16 7.17 89.42
N PRO A 38 0.94 6.07 89.57
CA PRO A 38 0.68 4.84 88.82
C PRO A 38 -0.77 4.38 89.06
N PRO A 39 -1.53 4.06 88.00
CA PRO A 39 -2.91 3.59 88.16
C PRO A 39 -2.95 2.37 89.07
N LYS A 40 -3.72 2.46 90.16
CA LYS A 40 -4.04 1.28 90.98
C LYS A 40 -4.78 0.29 90.09
N LEU A 41 -4.15 -0.83 89.81
CA LEU A 41 -4.79 -1.96 89.14
C LEU A 41 -6.03 -2.36 89.95
N PRO A 42 -7.22 -2.49 89.33
CA PRO A 42 -8.35 -3.13 89.98
C PRO A 42 -7.97 -4.57 90.30
N GLU A 43 -8.05 -4.95 91.58
CA GLU A 43 -7.86 -6.34 91.99
C GLU A 43 -9.04 -7.18 91.47
N GLY A 44 -8.72 -8.22 90.68
CA GLY A 44 -9.53 -9.41 90.46
C GLY A 44 -11.01 -9.23 90.12
N ASP A 45 -11.34 -9.19 88.82
CA ASP A 45 -11.85 -10.39 88.17
C ASP A 45 -11.68 -10.31 86.64
N GLY A 46 -11.18 -11.37 86.01
CA GLY A 46 -10.85 -11.35 84.58
C GLY A 46 -9.61 -12.13 84.23
N LYS A 47 -9.78 -13.45 84.04
CA LYS A 47 -8.83 -14.22 83.24
C LYS A 47 -8.84 -13.64 81.83
N VAL A 48 -7.78 -12.91 81.46
CA VAL A 48 -7.47 -12.64 80.06
C VAL A 48 -7.19 -13.99 79.40
N ASP A 49 -8.20 -14.48 78.69
CA ASP A 49 -8.13 -15.76 78.01
C ASP A 49 -7.19 -15.65 76.81
N PHE A 50 -6.00 -16.26 76.93
CA PHE A 50 -4.96 -16.14 75.92
C PHE A 50 -5.39 -16.76 74.58
N ASP A 51 -6.26 -17.77 74.61
CA ASP A 51 -6.84 -18.38 73.41
C ASP A 51 -7.84 -17.42 72.73
N ASP A 52 -8.58 -16.63 73.51
CA ASP A 52 -9.46 -15.57 72.99
C ASP A 52 -8.66 -14.41 72.38
N LEU A 53 -7.53 -14.03 72.99
CA LEU A 53 -6.63 -13.03 72.42
C LEU A 53 -5.97 -13.53 71.12
N HIS A 54 -5.62 -14.81 71.04
CA HIS A 54 -5.04 -15.41 69.84
C HIS A 54 -6.06 -15.55 68.71
N ARG A 55 -7.29 -15.98 69.04
CA ARG A 55 -8.44 -16.01 68.11
C ARG A 55 -8.77 -14.62 67.57
N LYS A 56 -8.92 -13.61 68.44
CA LYS A 56 -9.19 -12.22 68.03
C LYS A 56 -8.08 -11.62 67.17
N ARG A 57 -6.82 -12.00 67.39
CA ARG A 57 -5.71 -11.67 66.50
C ARG A 57 -5.92 -12.31 65.12
N GLN A 58 -6.14 -13.62 65.05
CA GLN A 58 -6.35 -14.31 63.77
C GLN A 58 -7.57 -13.77 63.01
N GLU A 59 -8.69 -13.52 63.69
CA GLU A 59 -9.89 -12.90 63.12
C GLU A 59 -9.60 -11.50 62.56
N LYS A 60 -8.85 -10.68 63.32
CA LYS A 60 -8.41 -9.36 62.87
C LYS A 60 -7.49 -9.46 61.64
N ASP A 61 -6.44 -10.27 61.72
CA ASP A 61 -5.43 -10.40 60.67
C ASP A 61 -6.09 -10.94 59.36
N MET A 62 -7.06 -11.85 59.47
CA MET A 62 -7.86 -12.33 58.33
C MET A 62 -8.83 -11.28 57.78
N ALA A 63 -9.43 -10.44 58.62
CA ALA A 63 -10.28 -9.33 58.18
C ALA A 63 -9.46 -8.23 57.48
N GLU A 64 -8.30 -7.86 58.02
CA GLU A 64 -7.37 -6.92 57.40
C GLU A 64 -6.84 -7.46 56.06
N LEU A 65 -6.47 -8.74 56.00
CA LEU A 65 -6.06 -9.40 54.75
C LEU A 65 -7.18 -9.38 53.70
N THR A 66 -8.42 -9.71 54.09
CA THR A 66 -9.58 -9.69 53.19
C THR A 66 -9.86 -8.28 52.65
N SER A 67 -9.81 -7.27 53.53
CA SER A 67 -10.00 -5.86 53.16
C SER A 67 -8.88 -5.35 52.24
N LEU A 68 -7.63 -5.75 52.47
CA LEU A 68 -6.50 -5.41 51.60
C LEU A 68 -6.63 -6.05 50.21
N ILE A 69 -7.06 -7.31 50.15
CA ILE A 69 -7.34 -8.01 48.88
C ILE A 69 -8.45 -7.30 48.10
N GLU A 70 -9.57 -6.99 48.75
CA GLU A 70 -10.69 -6.28 48.13
C GLU A 70 -10.28 -4.87 47.65
N SER A 71 -9.56 -4.12 48.49
CA SER A 71 -9.02 -2.80 48.15
C SER A 71 -8.11 -2.87 46.92
N HIS A 72 -7.20 -3.85 46.85
CA HIS A 72 -6.33 -4.04 45.70
C HIS A 72 -7.11 -4.37 44.42
N PHE A 73 -8.13 -5.23 44.48
CA PHE A 73 -8.98 -5.53 43.31
C PHE A 73 -9.81 -4.32 42.85
N VAL A 74 -10.40 -3.56 43.77
CA VAL A 74 -11.19 -2.36 43.45
C VAL A 74 -10.29 -1.27 42.84
N GLN A 75 -9.13 -1.02 43.44
CA GLN A 75 -8.16 -0.04 42.94
C GLN A 75 -7.65 -0.44 41.56
N ARG A 76 -7.17 -1.69 41.40
CA ARG A 76 -6.67 -2.18 40.12
C ARG A 76 -7.73 -2.14 39.02
N LYS A 77 -8.97 -2.52 39.31
CA LYS A 77 -10.07 -2.46 38.34
C LYS A 77 -10.34 -1.02 37.90
N LYS A 78 -10.35 -0.07 38.84
CA LYS A 78 -10.51 1.36 38.53
C LYS A 78 -9.37 1.87 37.64
N ASP A 79 -8.13 1.50 37.96
CA ASP A 79 -6.95 1.91 37.17
C ASP A 79 -6.97 1.28 35.77
N GLU A 80 -7.42 0.03 35.63
CA GLU A 80 -7.63 -0.65 34.34
C GLU A 80 -8.75 0.02 33.52
N ASP A 81 -9.89 0.36 34.14
CA ASP A 81 -11.00 1.09 33.48
C ASP A 81 -10.56 2.51 33.02
N GLU A 82 -9.79 3.23 33.83
CA GLU A 82 -9.22 4.55 33.48
C GLU A 82 -8.18 4.43 32.35
N LEU A 83 -7.32 3.43 32.38
CA LEU A 83 -6.35 3.14 31.32
C LEU A 83 -7.03 2.80 29.99
N ILE A 84 -8.05 1.93 30.01
CA ILE A 84 -8.85 1.58 28.82
C ILE A 84 -9.54 2.83 28.24
N SER A 85 -10.13 3.66 29.10
CA SER A 85 -10.75 4.94 28.70
C SER A 85 -9.75 5.90 28.02
N LEU A 86 -8.52 5.97 28.55
CA LEU A 86 -7.44 6.78 27.98
C LEU A 86 -6.95 6.23 26.63
N VAL A 87 -6.71 4.92 26.54
CA VAL A 87 -6.29 4.23 25.30
C VAL A 87 -7.32 4.43 24.19
N ASN A 88 -8.61 4.17 24.47
CA ASN A 88 -9.70 4.39 23.52
C ASN A 88 -9.75 5.84 23.00
N ARG A 89 -9.47 6.83 23.88
CA ARG A 89 -9.41 8.25 23.50
C ARG A 89 -8.20 8.59 22.63
N ILE A 90 -7.05 7.99 22.90
CA ILE A 90 -5.83 8.14 22.09
C ILE A 90 -6.01 7.48 20.72
N GLU A 91 -6.58 6.28 20.68
CA GLU A 91 -6.87 5.55 19.45
C GLU A 91 -7.87 6.33 18.58
N LYS A 92 -8.97 6.83 19.15
CA LYS A 92 -9.92 7.69 18.43
C LYS A 92 -9.24 8.93 17.82
N ARG A 93 -8.38 9.63 18.57
CA ARG A 93 -7.59 10.76 18.04
C ARG A 93 -6.58 10.33 16.98
N ARG A 94 -6.15 9.06 16.94
CA ARG A 94 -5.23 8.52 15.95
C ARG A 94 -5.97 8.16 14.66
N THR A 95 -7.16 7.56 14.76
CA THR A 95 -8.04 7.28 13.61
C THR A 95 -8.55 8.57 12.98
N GLU A 96 -9.02 9.54 13.77
CA GLU A 96 -9.42 10.89 13.28
C GLU A 96 -8.29 11.59 12.50
N ARG A 97 -7.05 11.54 12.99
CA ARG A 97 -5.88 12.10 12.27
C ARG A 97 -5.55 11.34 10.99
N ALA A 98 -5.63 10.01 11.01
CA ALA A 98 -5.41 9.19 9.81
C ALA A 98 -6.49 9.45 8.75
N GLU A 99 -7.75 9.63 9.16
CA GLU A 99 -8.87 9.99 8.30
C GLU A 99 -8.69 11.39 7.70
N GLN A 100 -8.33 12.40 8.51
CA GLN A 100 -7.98 13.73 8.01
C GLN A 100 -6.83 13.71 6.99
N GLN A 101 -5.81 12.87 7.20
CA GLN A 101 -4.73 12.68 6.22
C GLN A 101 -5.23 12.01 4.93
N ARG A 102 -6.10 10.99 5.02
CA ARG A 102 -6.72 10.36 3.86
C ARG A 102 -7.57 11.33 3.06
N ILE A 103 -8.42 12.12 3.71
CA ILE A 103 -9.28 13.13 3.05
C ILE A 103 -8.41 14.19 2.34
N ARG A 104 -7.33 14.68 2.97
CA ARG A 104 -6.40 15.62 2.33
C ARG A 104 -5.69 15.00 1.12
N ALA A 105 -5.22 13.75 1.24
CA ALA A 105 -4.57 13.05 0.14
C ALA A 105 -5.53 12.76 -1.03
N GLU A 106 -6.79 12.46 -0.73
CA GLU A 106 -7.84 12.26 -1.73
C GLU A 106 -8.22 13.56 -2.45
N GLN A 107 -8.42 14.66 -1.72
CA GLN A 107 -8.70 15.98 -2.30
C GLN A 107 -7.52 16.51 -3.15
N GLU A 108 -6.28 16.27 -2.74
CA GLU A 108 -5.11 16.65 -3.54
C GLU A 108 -4.99 15.78 -4.79
N LYS A 109 -5.24 14.47 -4.68
CA LYS A 109 -5.30 13.56 -5.83
C LYS A 109 -6.42 13.94 -6.80
N GLU A 110 -7.58 14.35 -6.31
CA GLU A 110 -8.70 14.84 -7.14
C GLU A 110 -8.33 16.15 -7.85
N ARG A 111 -7.68 17.10 -7.17
CA ARG A 111 -7.17 18.33 -7.79
C ARG A 111 -6.17 18.03 -8.90
N GLN A 112 -5.21 17.14 -8.65
CA GLN A 112 -4.23 16.71 -9.67
C GLN A 112 -4.90 15.98 -10.83
N ALA A 113 -5.89 15.13 -10.56
CA ALA A 113 -6.66 14.44 -11.59
C ALA A 113 -7.44 15.43 -12.47
N ARG A 114 -8.12 16.42 -11.88
CA ARG A 114 -8.85 17.47 -12.61
C ARG A 114 -7.93 18.32 -13.48
N LEU A 115 -6.75 18.69 -12.97
CA LEU A 115 -5.73 19.42 -13.75
C LEU A 115 -5.16 18.57 -14.89
N ALA A 116 -4.98 17.26 -14.67
CA ALA A 116 -4.56 16.34 -15.71
C ALA A 116 -5.64 16.14 -16.79
N GLU A 117 -6.92 16.04 -16.40
CA GLU A 117 -8.06 15.91 -17.32
C GLU A 117 -8.30 17.20 -18.12
N GLU A 118 -8.22 18.38 -17.49
CA GLU A 118 -8.30 19.67 -18.19
C GLU A 118 -7.17 19.84 -19.20
N LYS A 119 -5.95 19.45 -18.81
CA LYS A 119 -4.78 19.42 -19.70
C LYS A 119 -4.96 18.41 -20.83
N GLU A 120 -5.44 17.20 -20.55
CA GLU A 120 -5.69 16.19 -21.58
C GLU A 120 -6.77 16.67 -22.56
N ARG A 121 -7.88 17.23 -22.06
CA ARG A 121 -8.94 17.81 -22.90
C ARG A 121 -8.41 18.93 -23.80
N ARG A 122 -7.56 19.81 -23.27
CA ARG A 122 -6.87 20.85 -24.04
C ARG A 122 -5.93 20.25 -25.09
N GLU A 123 -5.15 19.24 -24.74
CA GLU A 123 -4.27 18.52 -25.68
C GLU A 123 -5.06 17.77 -26.77
N GLN A 124 -6.25 17.24 -26.46
CA GLN A 124 -7.16 16.63 -27.43
C GLN A 124 -7.76 17.68 -28.39
N ASP A 125 -8.18 18.84 -27.89
CA ASP A 125 -8.71 19.93 -28.72
C ASP A 125 -7.61 20.59 -29.58
N GLU A 126 -6.40 20.77 -29.06
CA GLU A 126 -5.24 21.22 -29.83
C GLU A 126 -4.80 20.17 -30.87
N GLN A 127 -4.87 18.87 -30.57
CA GLN A 127 -4.67 17.81 -31.56
C GLN A 127 -5.75 17.80 -32.65
N ARG A 128 -7.02 18.03 -32.31
CA ARG A 128 -8.12 18.14 -33.28
C ARG A 128 -7.94 19.34 -34.21
N ARG A 129 -7.68 20.53 -33.65
CA ARG A 129 -7.40 21.75 -34.44
C ARG A 129 -6.20 21.55 -35.37
N LYS A 130 -5.10 20.99 -34.85
CA LYS A 130 -3.91 20.69 -35.65
C LYS A 130 -4.19 19.69 -36.76
N HIS A 131 -4.97 18.63 -36.49
CA HIS A 131 -5.36 17.66 -37.51
C HIS A 131 -6.27 18.28 -38.58
N ASP A 132 -7.19 19.18 -38.19
CA ASP A 132 -8.05 19.89 -39.14
C ASP A 132 -7.27 20.92 -39.98
N ASP A 133 -6.30 21.61 -39.41
CA ASP A 133 -5.44 22.54 -40.14
C ASP A 133 -4.42 21.82 -41.02
N ASP A 134 -3.83 20.71 -40.57
CA ASP A 134 -3.02 19.82 -41.43
C ASP A 134 -3.89 19.19 -42.53
N ALA A 135 -5.16 18.86 -42.27
CA ALA A 135 -6.10 18.37 -43.28
C ALA A 135 -6.51 19.46 -44.28
N LYS A 136 -6.75 20.71 -43.85
CA LYS A 136 -6.98 21.86 -44.74
C LYS A 136 -5.74 22.14 -45.60
N LYS A 137 -4.56 22.18 -44.98
CA LYS A 137 -3.27 22.36 -45.65
C LYS A 137 -3.00 21.25 -46.66
N LYS A 138 -3.25 19.99 -46.29
CA LYS A 138 -3.13 18.83 -47.18
C LYS A 138 -4.17 18.86 -48.29
N LYS A 139 -5.41 19.31 -48.05
CA LYS A 139 -6.42 19.51 -49.11
C LYS A 139 -5.97 20.60 -50.09
N ALA A 140 -5.58 21.78 -49.60
CA ALA A 140 -5.06 22.87 -50.45
C ALA A 140 -3.83 22.44 -51.26
N LEU A 141 -2.87 21.74 -50.62
CA LEU A 141 -1.70 21.20 -51.30
C LEU A 141 -2.07 20.09 -52.29
N THR A 142 -3.04 19.22 -51.98
CA THR A 142 -3.52 18.17 -52.89
C THR A 142 -4.25 18.75 -54.10
N THR A 143 -4.98 19.86 -53.96
CA THR A 143 -5.57 20.59 -55.10
C THR A 143 -4.50 21.11 -56.05
N MET A 144 -3.35 21.59 -55.54
CA MET A 144 -2.19 21.99 -56.36
C MET A 144 -1.36 20.80 -56.88
N THR A 145 -1.30 19.69 -56.13
CA THR A 145 -0.47 18.51 -56.44
C THR A 145 -1.23 17.49 -57.30
N HIS A 146 -2.54 17.66 -57.52
CA HIS A 146 -3.32 16.75 -58.35
C HIS A 146 -2.88 16.73 -59.83
N THR A 147 -2.06 17.70 -60.26
CA THR A 147 -1.41 17.73 -61.57
C THR A 147 -0.12 16.88 -61.62
N TYR A 148 0.57 16.62 -60.50
CA TYR A 148 1.86 15.90 -60.48
C TYR A 148 2.12 15.09 -59.18
N GLY A 149 2.22 13.75 -59.31
CA GLY A 149 3.06 12.93 -58.42
C GLY A 149 2.40 12.26 -57.19
N GLY A 150 1.67 11.16 -57.40
CA GLY A 150 1.00 10.37 -56.35
C GLY A 150 1.89 9.53 -55.42
N ILE A 151 3.05 10.03 -54.98
CA ILE A 151 4.06 9.24 -54.23
C ILE A 151 4.20 9.65 -52.75
N GLN A 152 3.89 10.89 -52.36
CA GLN A 152 4.28 11.40 -51.02
C GLN A 152 3.29 11.09 -49.87
N GLN A 153 2.05 10.65 -50.13
CA GLN A 153 1.01 10.55 -49.09
C GLN A 153 1.24 9.47 -47.99
N LYS A 154 2.26 8.60 -48.10
CA LYS A 154 2.48 7.49 -47.16
C LYS A 154 3.19 7.84 -45.83
N GLN A 155 3.81 9.01 -45.68
CA GLN A 155 4.61 9.30 -44.48
C GLN A 155 3.87 10.01 -43.33
N GLU A 156 2.87 10.85 -43.60
CA GLU A 156 2.31 11.76 -42.56
C GLU A 156 1.13 11.21 -41.74
N GLY A 157 0.65 9.98 -42.01
CA GLY A 157 -0.54 9.40 -41.37
C GLY A 157 -0.41 8.97 -39.90
N LYS A 158 0.56 9.47 -39.12
CA LYS A 158 0.92 8.97 -37.77
C LYS A 158 0.93 10.04 -36.66
N LYS A 159 0.19 11.13 -36.80
CA LYS A 159 0.03 12.16 -35.74
C LYS A 159 -1.45 12.44 -35.44
N GLY A 160 -2.04 11.64 -34.55
CA GLY A 160 -3.40 11.82 -34.04
C GLY A 160 -3.75 10.71 -33.05
N ALA A 161 -3.64 11.02 -31.76
CA ALA A 161 -3.55 10.09 -30.63
C ALA A 161 -2.41 9.06 -30.76
N LYS A 162 -1.68 8.81 -29.67
CA LYS A 162 -0.63 7.77 -29.63
C LYS A 162 -1.28 6.39 -29.50
N LYS A 163 -2.00 5.94 -30.55
CA LYS A 163 -2.56 4.59 -30.64
C LYS A 163 -1.47 3.59 -30.26
N GLN A 164 -1.70 2.83 -29.19
CA GLN A 164 -0.71 1.93 -28.61
C GLN A 164 -0.11 1.08 -29.74
N THR A 165 1.20 1.24 -29.96
CA THR A 165 1.89 0.59 -31.06
C THR A 165 1.84 -0.92 -30.88
N GLU A 166 1.90 -1.69 -31.97
CA GLU A 166 1.95 -3.16 -31.87
C GLU A 166 3.13 -3.65 -31.01
N ARG A 167 4.21 -2.87 -30.92
CA ARG A 167 5.33 -3.10 -30.00
C ARG A 167 4.93 -2.91 -28.53
N GLU A 168 4.22 -1.84 -28.20
CA GLU A 168 3.71 -1.56 -26.85
C GLU A 168 2.62 -2.57 -26.44
N LYS A 169 1.70 -2.94 -27.36
CA LYS A 169 0.70 -4.00 -27.14
C LYS A 169 1.36 -5.35 -26.87
N LYS A 170 2.32 -5.76 -27.72
CA LYS A 170 3.09 -7.00 -27.52
C LYS A 170 3.84 -6.97 -26.18
N LYS A 171 4.47 -5.86 -25.82
CA LYS A 171 5.15 -5.71 -24.53
C LYS A 171 4.18 -5.84 -23.35
N LYS A 172 2.99 -5.23 -23.43
CA LYS A 172 1.95 -5.36 -22.42
C LYS A 172 1.49 -6.81 -22.27
N ILE A 173 1.05 -7.46 -23.36
CA ILE A 173 0.55 -8.84 -23.34
C ILE A 173 1.61 -9.82 -22.81
N LEU A 174 2.89 -9.64 -23.16
CA LEU A 174 3.98 -10.46 -22.62
C LEU A 174 4.27 -10.20 -21.13
N ALA A 175 4.08 -8.97 -20.65
CA ALA A 175 4.18 -8.66 -19.23
C ALA A 175 2.99 -9.27 -18.45
N ASP A 176 1.76 -9.11 -18.96
CA ASP A 176 0.53 -9.65 -18.36
C ASP A 176 0.57 -11.20 -18.27
N ARG A 177 1.20 -11.87 -19.25
CA ARG A 177 1.44 -13.34 -19.23
C ARG A 177 2.56 -13.77 -18.28
N ARG A 178 3.49 -12.88 -17.91
CA ARG A 178 4.67 -13.23 -17.09
C ARG A 178 4.34 -13.14 -15.61
N LYS A 179 3.91 -14.27 -15.04
CA LYS A 179 3.80 -14.44 -13.58
C LYS A 179 5.16 -14.17 -12.92
N ALA A 180 5.15 -13.47 -11.78
CA ALA A 180 6.36 -13.29 -10.98
C ALA A 180 6.76 -14.61 -10.34
N LEU A 181 8.04 -14.97 -10.42
CA LEU A 181 8.59 -16.16 -9.79
C LEU A 181 9.09 -15.78 -8.39
N ILE A 182 8.44 -16.30 -7.35
CA ILE A 182 8.83 -16.10 -5.95
C ILE A 182 9.31 -17.47 -5.45
N ILE A 183 10.62 -17.62 -5.25
CA ILE A 183 11.25 -18.91 -4.91
C ILE A 183 12.04 -18.90 -3.59
N ASP A 184 12.38 -17.73 -3.06
CA ASP A 184 13.36 -17.55 -1.98
C ASP A 184 12.95 -18.15 -0.61
N HIS A 185 11.69 -18.53 -0.47
CA HIS A 185 11.10 -19.07 0.76
C HIS A 185 10.54 -20.51 0.61
N LEU A 186 10.83 -21.19 -0.50
CA LEU A 186 10.39 -22.58 -0.72
C LEU A 186 11.47 -23.59 -0.34
N ASN A 187 11.03 -24.74 0.17
CA ASN A 187 11.88 -25.90 0.46
C ASN A 187 12.17 -26.72 -0.81
N GLU A 188 13.16 -27.61 -0.72
CA GLU A 188 13.66 -28.40 -1.86
C GLU A 188 12.55 -29.12 -2.64
N ASP A 189 11.61 -29.76 -1.96
CA ASP A 189 10.54 -30.53 -2.62
C ASP A 189 9.56 -29.63 -3.39
N LYS A 190 9.16 -28.49 -2.81
CA LYS A 190 8.34 -27.51 -3.55
C LYS A 190 9.12 -26.83 -4.67
N LEU A 191 10.44 -26.69 -4.56
CA LEU A 191 11.27 -26.21 -5.67
C LEU A 191 11.30 -27.24 -6.83
N LYS A 192 11.34 -28.54 -6.54
CA LYS A 192 11.18 -29.60 -7.56
C LYS A 192 9.79 -29.55 -8.21
N GLU A 193 8.73 -29.36 -7.43
CA GLU A 193 7.37 -29.16 -7.96
C GLU A 193 7.31 -27.93 -8.89
N LYS A 194 7.84 -26.77 -8.47
CA LYS A 194 7.87 -25.56 -9.30
C LYS A 194 8.75 -25.68 -10.53
N ALA A 195 9.84 -26.43 -10.48
CA ALA A 195 10.64 -26.74 -11.67
C ALA A 195 9.82 -27.57 -12.68
N ASN A 196 9.08 -28.58 -12.21
CA ASN A 196 8.21 -29.39 -13.06
C ASN A 196 7.03 -28.58 -13.65
N GLU A 197 6.37 -27.72 -12.86
CA GLU A 197 5.32 -26.82 -13.36
C GLU A 197 5.84 -25.89 -14.47
N LEU A 198 7.01 -25.27 -14.26
CA LEU A 198 7.63 -24.38 -15.26
C LEU A 198 8.06 -25.13 -16.52
N TRP A 199 8.54 -26.36 -16.38
CA TRP A 199 8.90 -27.21 -17.51
C TRP A 199 7.66 -27.62 -18.32
N GLN A 200 6.57 -28.03 -17.68
CA GLN A 200 5.29 -28.32 -18.35
C GLN A 200 4.76 -27.09 -19.10
N TRP A 201 4.75 -25.92 -18.45
CA TRP A 201 4.34 -24.66 -19.07
C TRP A 201 5.21 -24.27 -20.27
N MET A 202 6.52 -24.53 -20.22
CA MET A 202 7.42 -24.34 -21.36
C MET A 202 7.05 -25.28 -22.52
N MET A 203 6.81 -26.56 -22.25
CA MET A 203 6.41 -27.55 -23.28
C MET A 203 5.07 -27.18 -23.96
N GLU A 204 4.09 -26.69 -23.20
CA GLU A 204 2.82 -26.18 -23.75
C GLU A 204 3.03 -25.01 -24.73
N LEU A 205 3.87 -24.03 -24.35
CA LEU A 205 4.20 -22.89 -25.21
C LEU A 205 4.99 -23.29 -26.47
N GLU A 206 5.81 -24.34 -26.39
CA GLU A 206 6.51 -24.89 -27.57
C GLU A 206 5.56 -25.62 -28.52
N ALA A 207 4.59 -26.37 -27.99
CA ALA A 207 3.53 -27.01 -28.78
C ALA A 207 2.64 -25.97 -29.49
N GLU A 208 2.15 -24.95 -28.78
CA GLU A 208 1.39 -23.84 -29.40
C GLU A 208 2.18 -23.15 -30.52
N LYS A 209 3.48 -22.91 -30.30
CA LYS A 209 4.38 -22.30 -31.28
C LYS A 209 4.56 -23.20 -32.51
N PHE A 210 4.63 -24.52 -32.34
CA PHE A 210 4.70 -25.48 -33.45
C PHE A 210 3.42 -25.43 -34.30
N ASP A 211 2.25 -25.56 -33.67
CA ASP A 211 0.95 -25.54 -34.36
C ASP A 211 0.71 -24.23 -35.12
N LEU A 212 1.05 -23.09 -34.51
CA LEU A 212 0.99 -21.78 -35.16
C LEU A 212 1.96 -21.67 -36.35
N SER A 213 3.12 -22.35 -36.28
CA SER A 213 4.10 -22.38 -37.37
C SER A 213 3.62 -23.22 -38.55
N GLU A 214 3.04 -24.40 -38.30
CA GLU A 214 2.43 -25.24 -39.34
C GLU A 214 1.20 -24.56 -39.97
N LYS A 215 0.35 -23.94 -39.15
CA LYS A 215 -0.78 -23.13 -39.62
C LYS A 215 -0.32 -21.99 -40.53
N LEU A 216 0.76 -21.29 -40.17
CA LEU A 216 1.33 -20.23 -40.99
C LEU A 216 1.92 -20.75 -42.31
N LYS A 217 2.57 -21.92 -42.32
CA LYS A 217 3.04 -22.58 -43.57
C LYS A 217 1.85 -22.86 -44.51
N LYS A 218 0.78 -23.47 -43.98
CA LYS A 218 -0.44 -23.74 -44.75
C LYS A 218 -1.09 -22.47 -45.29
N GLN A 219 -1.25 -21.44 -44.45
CA GLN A 219 -1.80 -20.15 -44.88
C GLN A 219 -0.98 -19.48 -45.98
N LYS A 220 0.36 -19.57 -45.97
CA LYS A 220 1.22 -19.08 -47.06
C LYS A 220 0.96 -19.82 -48.37
N TYR A 221 0.80 -21.14 -48.33
CA TYR A 221 0.43 -21.94 -49.51
C TYR A 221 -0.96 -21.55 -50.04
N ASP A 222 -1.95 -21.45 -49.16
CA ASP A 222 -3.32 -21.06 -49.54
C ASP A 222 -3.35 -19.66 -50.17
N ILE A 223 -2.60 -18.70 -49.63
CA ILE A 223 -2.44 -17.35 -50.21
C ILE A 223 -1.83 -17.42 -51.62
N ASN A 224 -0.77 -18.20 -51.83
CA ASN A 224 -0.16 -18.35 -53.16
C ASN A 224 -1.15 -18.94 -54.18
N GLN A 225 -1.91 -19.97 -53.79
CA GLN A 225 -2.94 -20.57 -54.64
C GLN A 225 -4.09 -19.60 -54.95
N LEU A 226 -4.50 -18.77 -53.99
CA LEU A 226 -5.51 -17.73 -54.19
C LEU A 226 -5.01 -16.62 -55.12
N LEU A 227 -3.75 -16.19 -54.99
CA LEU A 227 -3.13 -15.22 -55.89
C LEU A 227 -3.08 -15.73 -57.34
N ALA A 228 -2.69 -16.99 -57.55
CA ALA A 228 -2.73 -17.63 -58.87
C ALA A 228 -4.14 -17.64 -59.47
N ARG A 229 -5.15 -18.10 -58.70
CA ARG A 229 -6.56 -18.09 -59.15
C ARG A 229 -7.07 -16.69 -59.49
N VAL A 230 -6.69 -15.67 -58.72
CA VAL A 230 -7.05 -14.27 -59.01
C VAL A 230 -6.43 -13.82 -60.34
N GLN A 231 -5.16 -14.13 -60.57
CA GLN A 231 -4.47 -13.84 -61.83
C GLN A 231 -5.12 -14.57 -63.03
N ASP A 232 -5.47 -15.85 -62.88
CA ASP A 232 -6.16 -16.63 -63.90
C ASP A 232 -7.51 -16.01 -64.28
N HIS A 233 -8.36 -15.71 -63.28
CA HIS A 233 -9.66 -15.07 -63.52
C HIS A 233 -9.56 -13.65 -64.09
N GLN A 234 -8.50 -12.90 -63.77
CA GLN A 234 -8.24 -11.59 -64.39
C GLN A 234 -7.79 -11.74 -65.86
N SER A 235 -6.88 -12.68 -66.15
CA SER A 235 -6.40 -12.92 -67.52
C SER A 235 -7.49 -13.48 -68.44
N ALA A 236 -8.38 -14.35 -67.92
CA ALA A 236 -9.52 -14.87 -68.65
C ALA A 236 -10.50 -13.77 -69.08
N LYS A 237 -10.76 -12.79 -68.19
CA LYS A 237 -11.61 -11.62 -68.50
C LYS A 237 -11.02 -10.69 -69.56
N GLY A 238 -9.70 -10.71 -69.77
CA GLY A 238 -9.03 -9.96 -70.84
C GLY A 238 -9.10 -10.61 -72.23
N ARG A 239 -9.20 -11.95 -72.32
CA ARG A 239 -9.13 -12.69 -73.60
C ARG A 239 -10.42 -12.67 -74.43
N GLY A 240 -11.56 -12.27 -73.86
CA GLY A 240 -12.87 -12.32 -74.53
C GLY A 240 -13.17 -11.22 -75.56
N LYS A 241 -12.30 -10.20 -75.73
CA LYS A 241 -12.59 -9.04 -76.60
C LYS A 241 -11.72 -8.89 -77.87
N ALA A 242 -10.82 -9.84 -78.14
CA ALA A 242 -9.80 -9.64 -79.18
C ALA A 242 -9.50 -10.86 -80.06
N LYS A 243 -10.53 -11.57 -80.58
CA LYS A 243 -10.48 -12.31 -81.88
C LYS A 243 -11.87 -12.51 -82.50
N ALA A 244 -12.48 -11.41 -82.93
CA ALA A 244 -13.54 -11.40 -83.96
C ALA A 244 -13.03 -10.58 -85.16
N VAL A 245 -11.95 -11.04 -85.77
CA VAL A 245 -11.39 -10.42 -86.99
C VAL A 245 -12.12 -10.98 -88.18
N ARG A 246 -12.69 -10.05 -88.96
CA ARG A 246 -13.50 -10.27 -90.17
C ARG A 246 -12.85 -11.24 -91.16
N ARG A 247 -13.65 -12.16 -91.69
CA ARG A 247 -13.70 -12.55 -93.11
C ARG A 247 -15.16 -12.84 -93.47
#